data_AF-A0A1V1TRH5-F1
#
_entry.id   AF-A0A1V1TRH5-F1
#
_cell.length_a   1.000
_cell.length_b   1.000
_cell.length_c   1.000
_cell.angle_alpha   90.00
_cell.angle_beta   90.00
_cell.angle_gamma   90.00
#
_symmetry.space_group_name_H-M   'P 1'
#
loop_
_entity.id
_entity.type
_entity.pdbx_description
1 polymer ?
#
loop_
_entity_poly.entity_id
_entity_poly.type
_entity_poly.pdbx_seq_one_letter_code
_entity_poly.pdbx_strand_id
1 'polypeptide(L)'
;MSDDDDKTTASLDVFILTFNAAKTHIDTSTIAFHLRNAFDHNATDLPELVVICLQEMAPLAHSFIGSYMINPYFQSWVSAVNLAASLPRGSPLPDQATQALESENGSEDGSQDEAQDEARDETRDDLSSSARSTPTRDSSPDSIQDEPGDSPYTLVATRHVGMTGILLLSRDPSALDDLKSTEVGFGAGDMGNKGAVGLRMLFSKNDAKGRKRQTELTFVGAHLAAHEWNLDKRNRNWQSIVSGLLFEDPKKLRGEKSTWPTPGRFGSTVEETQALLARDPNEKEVHDITIYKPGSHLFVAGDLNYRTSKTSPSPNSVFPDFDPKSPHYYLRFLAFDQLILEQAAGRTLHGLGESQIDFPPTYKLDYKDDEVTGAEFQAHRRGLPPANDVVSWMWATHRWPSWCDRVLYLNVPHSVGGDMAIETIAYDALPPVRTSDHRAVYLRLSVPVLEPSILAPSAEFRASNRDDPRVKLPYAIDFEAWDHRERVKKWEWIIGWSMLISQSKRGIAFFTTLAFLGIGAWWLRSR
;
A
#
# COMPACT_ATOMS: atom_id res chain seq x y z
N MET A 1 31.33 16.21 -29.35
CA MET A 1 29.93 15.75 -29.43
C MET A 1 29.15 16.63 -28.47
N SER A 2 28.20 17.41 -28.96
CA SER A 2 27.54 18.49 -28.21
C SER A 2 26.62 17.97 -27.10
N ASP A 3 26.70 18.58 -25.92
CA ASP A 3 25.89 18.32 -24.70
C ASP A 3 24.38 18.61 -24.84
N ASP A 4 23.89 18.96 -26.04
CA ASP A 4 22.48 19.26 -26.31
C ASP A 4 21.63 18.03 -26.71
N ASP A 5 22.24 16.84 -26.79
CA ASP A 5 21.63 15.64 -27.39
C ASP A 5 20.78 14.78 -26.43
N ASP A 6 20.68 15.17 -25.15
CA ASP A 6 20.04 14.37 -24.08
C ASP A 6 18.66 14.90 -23.62
N LYS A 7 18.14 15.96 -24.25
CA LYS A 7 16.88 16.66 -23.87
C LYS A 7 15.57 15.96 -24.24
N THR A 8 15.58 14.65 -24.50
CA THR A 8 14.35 13.86 -24.67
C THR A 8 14.38 12.66 -23.75
N THR A 9 14.37 12.92 -22.45
CA THR A 9 14.24 11.90 -21.41
C THR A 9 12.85 11.28 -21.51
N ALA A 10 12.79 9.94 -21.64
CA ALA A 10 11.53 9.23 -21.50
C ALA A 10 10.99 9.44 -20.08
N SER A 11 9.67 9.51 -19.93
CA SER A 11 9.01 9.49 -18.63
C SER A 11 8.17 8.23 -18.46
N LEU A 12 7.93 7.88 -17.21
CA LEU A 12 7.14 6.76 -16.72
C LEU A 12 5.97 7.30 -15.90
N ASP A 13 4.75 6.91 -16.28
CA ASP A 13 3.54 7.26 -15.54
C ASP A 13 3.31 6.28 -14.37
N VAL A 14 3.49 6.76 -13.14
CA VAL A 14 3.36 5.96 -11.92
C VAL A 14 2.17 6.45 -11.10
N PHE A 15 1.25 5.55 -10.80
CA PHE A 15 0.14 5.77 -9.88
C PHE A 15 0.36 5.02 -8.58
N ILE A 16 0.43 5.75 -7.46
CA ILE A 16 0.66 5.20 -6.12
C ILE A 16 -0.56 5.51 -5.27
N LEU A 17 -1.19 4.48 -4.69
CA LEU A 17 -2.33 4.63 -3.79
C LEU A 17 -2.01 4.03 -2.42
N THR A 18 -2.46 4.67 -1.36
CA THR A 18 -2.45 4.12 0.00
C THR A 18 -3.83 4.09 0.61
N PHE A 19 -4.14 3.03 1.36
CA PHE A 19 -5.43 2.89 2.03
C PHE A 19 -5.36 1.99 3.26
N ASN A 20 -5.87 2.50 4.38
CA ASN A 20 -6.20 1.68 5.53
C ASN A 20 -7.58 1.02 5.30
N ALA A 21 -7.61 -0.30 5.14
CA ALA A 21 -8.82 -1.05 4.76
C ALA A 21 -9.65 -1.55 5.96
N ALA A 22 -9.31 -1.13 7.19
CA ALA A 22 -10.05 -1.45 8.40
C ALA A 22 -10.33 -2.96 8.62
N LYS A 23 -9.47 -3.82 8.08
CA LYS A 23 -9.52 -5.29 8.13
C LYS A 23 -10.69 -5.90 7.35
N THR A 24 -11.20 -5.17 6.35
CA THR A 24 -12.37 -5.56 5.55
C THR A 24 -12.01 -5.72 4.07
N HIS A 25 -12.81 -6.51 3.35
CA HIS A 25 -12.76 -6.53 1.90
C HIS A 25 -13.33 -5.21 1.35
N ILE A 26 -12.75 -4.75 0.25
CA ILE A 26 -13.33 -3.64 -0.50
C ILE A 26 -14.55 -4.09 -1.30
N ASP A 27 -15.44 -3.14 -1.58
CA ASP A 27 -16.37 -3.28 -2.69
C ASP A 27 -15.61 -3.01 -4.00
N THR A 28 -15.44 -4.04 -4.81
CA THR A 28 -14.67 -3.98 -6.06
C THR A 28 -15.26 -2.97 -7.05
N SER A 29 -16.58 -2.85 -7.14
CA SER A 29 -17.25 -2.00 -8.12
C SER A 29 -17.16 -0.53 -7.74
N THR A 30 -17.44 -0.18 -6.48
CA THR A 30 -17.28 1.17 -5.94
C THR A 30 -15.83 1.64 -6.05
N ILE A 31 -14.87 0.82 -5.62
CA ILE A 31 -13.45 1.18 -5.73
C ILE A 31 -13.02 1.31 -7.19
N ALA A 32 -13.46 0.44 -8.09
CA ALA A 32 -13.13 0.56 -9.51
C ALA A 32 -13.62 1.88 -10.12
N PHE A 33 -14.83 2.32 -9.75
CA PHE A 33 -15.37 3.60 -10.22
C PHE A 33 -14.54 4.79 -9.69
N HIS A 34 -14.20 4.79 -8.40
CA HIS A 34 -13.32 5.81 -7.82
C HIS A 34 -11.93 5.82 -8.47
N LEU A 35 -11.35 4.64 -8.71
CA LEU A 35 -10.07 4.49 -9.39
C LEU A 35 -10.12 4.99 -10.84
N ARG A 36 -11.22 4.75 -11.57
CA ARG A 36 -11.39 5.27 -12.94
C ARG A 36 -11.25 6.79 -12.98
N ASN A 37 -11.94 7.48 -12.07
CA ASN A 37 -11.87 8.95 -11.98
C ASN A 37 -10.46 9.42 -11.59
N ALA A 38 -9.80 8.71 -10.67
CA ALA A 38 -8.41 9.01 -10.30
C ALA A 38 -7.41 8.76 -11.46
N PHE A 39 -7.64 7.73 -12.27
CA PHE A 39 -6.87 7.46 -13.49
C PHE A 39 -7.10 8.48 -14.61
N ASP A 40 -8.18 9.27 -14.56
CA ASP A 40 -8.43 10.34 -15.54
C ASP A 40 -8.06 11.73 -15.01
N HIS A 41 -7.76 11.87 -13.72
CA HIS A 41 -7.44 13.16 -13.12
C HIS A 41 -6.15 13.75 -13.73
N ASN A 42 -6.32 14.83 -14.50
CA ASN A 42 -5.27 15.54 -15.23
C ASN A 42 -4.45 14.66 -16.19
N ALA A 43 -5.04 13.58 -16.69
CA ALA A 43 -4.32 12.62 -17.52
C ALA A 43 -5.15 12.14 -18.72
N THR A 44 -4.44 11.70 -19.75
CA THR A 44 -5.05 11.26 -21.01
C THR A 44 -4.78 9.80 -21.35
N ASP A 45 -4.18 9.01 -20.46
CA ASP A 45 -3.99 7.56 -20.65
C ASP A 45 -4.04 6.89 -19.27
N LEU A 46 -4.11 5.56 -19.24
CA LEU A 46 -3.97 4.80 -18.00
C LEU A 46 -2.50 4.80 -17.54
N PRO A 47 -2.25 4.84 -16.22
CA PRO A 47 -0.90 4.69 -15.66
C PRO A 47 -0.14 3.49 -16.22
N GLU A 48 1.17 3.58 -16.36
CA GLU A 48 1.99 2.43 -16.80
C GLU A 48 2.22 1.47 -15.64
N LEU A 49 2.43 2.02 -14.44
CA LEU A 49 2.56 1.27 -13.19
C LEU A 49 1.52 1.71 -12.17
N VAL A 50 0.90 0.75 -11.50
CA VAL A 50 0.00 0.97 -10.36
C VAL A 50 0.58 0.27 -9.13
N VAL A 51 0.86 1.05 -8.09
CA VAL A 51 1.37 0.57 -6.81
C VAL A 51 0.35 0.88 -5.72
N ILE A 52 -0.07 -0.14 -4.98
CA ILE A 52 -1.09 0.01 -3.93
C ILE A 52 -0.50 -0.45 -2.59
N CYS A 53 -0.44 0.47 -1.63
CA CYS A 53 0.02 0.23 -0.26
C CYS A 53 -1.17 0.11 0.69
N LEU A 54 -1.40 -1.08 1.25
CA LEU A 54 -2.54 -1.35 2.13
C LEU A 54 -2.11 -1.42 3.59
N GLN A 55 -2.94 -0.88 4.48
CA GLN A 55 -2.78 -0.99 5.92
C GLN A 55 -4.05 -1.55 6.53
N GLU A 56 -3.91 -2.32 7.62
CA GLU A 56 -5.02 -3.10 8.18
C GLU A 56 -5.77 -3.88 7.09
N MET A 57 -5.06 -4.49 6.13
CA MET A 57 -5.72 -5.03 4.93
C MET A 57 -6.66 -6.20 5.25
N ALA A 58 -6.34 -6.96 6.30
CA ALA A 58 -7.03 -8.18 6.69
C ALA A 58 -6.97 -8.36 8.21
N PRO A 59 -7.81 -9.23 8.80
CA PRO A 59 -7.70 -9.57 10.21
C PRO A 59 -6.29 -10.08 10.56
N LEU A 60 -5.80 -9.72 11.75
CA LEU A 60 -4.42 -10.00 12.16
C LEU A 60 -4.04 -11.48 12.08
N ALA A 61 -4.96 -12.38 12.45
CA ALA A 61 -4.75 -13.82 12.37
C ALA A 61 -4.46 -14.29 10.93
N HIS A 62 -5.24 -13.80 9.96
CA HIS A 62 -5.08 -14.15 8.54
C HIS A 62 -3.74 -13.65 8.02
N SER A 63 -3.40 -12.42 8.41
CA SER A 63 -2.15 -11.75 8.05
C SER A 63 -0.88 -12.44 8.58
N PHE A 64 -0.98 -13.23 9.65
CA PHE A 64 0.15 -13.95 10.25
C PHE A 64 0.28 -15.40 9.79
N ILE A 65 -0.82 -16.03 9.37
CA ILE A 65 -0.80 -17.43 8.92
C ILE A 65 -0.07 -17.58 7.57
N GLY A 66 -0.26 -16.62 6.67
CA GLY A 66 0.47 -16.54 5.41
C GLY A 66 -0.40 -16.23 4.19
N SER A 67 0.22 -16.25 3.02
CA SER A 67 -0.33 -15.69 1.77
C SER A 67 -1.68 -16.28 1.37
N TYR A 68 -1.94 -17.57 1.61
CA TYR A 68 -3.23 -18.19 1.27
C TYR A 68 -4.43 -17.45 1.87
N MET A 69 -4.31 -16.97 3.12
CA MET A 69 -5.38 -16.27 3.83
C MET A 69 -5.53 -14.81 3.41
N ILE A 70 -4.49 -14.21 2.80
CA ILE A 70 -4.44 -12.79 2.47
C ILE A 70 -4.68 -12.53 0.98
N ASN A 71 -4.41 -13.52 0.12
CA ASN A 71 -4.58 -13.43 -1.32
C ASN A 71 -5.97 -12.93 -1.74
N PRO A 72 -7.10 -13.35 -1.12
CA PRO A 72 -8.41 -12.82 -1.48
C PRO A 72 -8.53 -11.29 -1.33
N TYR A 73 -7.85 -10.70 -0.33
CA TYR A 73 -7.84 -9.26 -0.13
C TYR A 73 -7.04 -8.55 -1.22
N PHE A 74 -5.91 -9.13 -1.64
CA PHE A 74 -5.16 -8.59 -2.77
C PHE A 74 -5.92 -8.72 -4.10
N GLN A 75 -6.57 -9.86 -4.33
CA GLN A 75 -7.31 -10.10 -5.56
C GLN A 75 -8.48 -9.13 -5.74
N SER A 76 -9.18 -8.73 -4.67
CA SER A 76 -10.23 -7.70 -4.79
C SER A 76 -9.69 -6.37 -5.34
N TRP A 77 -8.45 -5.99 -4.99
CA TRP A 77 -7.81 -4.79 -5.54
C TRP A 77 -7.37 -4.97 -6.99
N VAL A 78 -6.85 -6.15 -7.35
CA VAL A 78 -6.49 -6.48 -8.74
C VAL A 78 -7.71 -6.40 -9.65
N SER A 79 -8.84 -6.98 -9.21
CA SER A 79 -10.11 -6.89 -9.93
C SER A 79 -10.59 -5.44 -10.05
N ALA A 80 -10.47 -4.64 -8.98
CA ALA A 80 -10.90 -3.24 -9.01
C ALA A 80 -10.08 -2.39 -9.98
N VAL A 81 -8.75 -2.58 -10.02
CA VAL A 81 -7.85 -1.87 -10.95
C VAL A 81 -8.17 -2.24 -12.40
N ASN A 82 -8.33 -3.53 -12.71
CA ASN A 82 -8.64 -3.97 -14.07
C ASN A 82 -10.04 -3.56 -14.51
N LEU A 83 -11.03 -3.56 -13.60
CA LEU A 83 -12.37 -3.03 -13.87
C LEU A 83 -12.31 -1.51 -14.11
N ALA A 84 -11.57 -0.75 -13.31
CA ALA A 84 -11.37 0.69 -13.54
C ALA A 84 -10.76 0.97 -14.91
N ALA A 85 -9.76 0.17 -15.30
CA ALA A 85 -9.06 0.31 -16.57
C ALA A 85 -9.95 0.03 -17.79
N SER A 86 -10.94 -0.87 -17.66
CA SER A 86 -11.86 -1.23 -18.74
C SER A 86 -13.08 -0.31 -18.85
N LEU A 87 -13.38 0.50 -17.83
CA LEU A 87 -14.46 1.49 -17.87
C LEU A 87 -14.17 2.62 -18.88
N PRO A 88 -15.18 3.09 -19.66
CA PRO A 88 -15.05 4.26 -20.52
C PRO A 88 -14.68 5.53 -19.76
N ARG A 89 -13.98 6.47 -20.42
CA ARG A 89 -13.70 7.80 -19.84
C ARG A 89 -14.96 8.59 -19.63
N GLY A 90 -15.00 9.30 -18.51
CA GLY A 90 -16.16 10.13 -18.15
C GLY A 90 -17.44 9.30 -18.02
N SER A 91 -17.33 7.99 -17.76
CA SER A 91 -18.48 7.15 -17.47
C SER A 91 -19.29 7.83 -16.37
N PRO A 92 -20.55 8.20 -16.64
CA PRO A 92 -21.36 8.85 -15.65
C PRO A 92 -21.53 7.96 -14.42
N LEU A 93 -21.80 8.58 -13.27
CA LEU A 93 -22.42 7.86 -12.16
C LEU A 93 -23.60 7.03 -12.72
N PRO A 94 -23.85 5.80 -12.25
CA PRO A 94 -24.91 4.91 -12.75
C PRO A 94 -26.27 5.61 -12.94
N ASP A 95 -26.55 6.67 -12.18
CA ASP A 95 -27.78 7.44 -12.25
C ASP A 95 -27.96 8.30 -13.51
N GLN A 96 -26.91 8.84 -14.15
CA GLN A 96 -27.14 9.61 -15.40
C GLN A 96 -27.43 8.69 -16.58
N ALA A 97 -26.90 7.46 -16.56
CA ALA A 97 -27.27 6.44 -17.53
C ALA A 97 -28.71 5.94 -17.31
N THR A 98 -29.12 5.80 -16.04
CA THR A 98 -30.48 5.35 -15.69
C THR A 98 -31.52 6.43 -15.99
N GLN A 99 -31.24 7.71 -15.71
CA GLN A 99 -32.09 8.84 -16.09
C GLN A 99 -32.14 9.07 -17.61
N ALA A 100 -31.04 8.82 -18.34
CA ALA A 100 -31.05 8.86 -19.81
C ALA A 100 -31.95 7.76 -20.39
N LEU A 101 -31.89 6.54 -19.85
CA LEU A 101 -32.74 5.42 -20.26
C LEU A 101 -34.22 5.62 -19.89
N GLU A 102 -34.52 6.24 -18.76
CA GLU A 102 -35.90 6.61 -18.38
C GLU A 102 -36.47 7.74 -19.24
N SER A 103 -35.61 8.66 -19.71
CA SER A 103 -36.02 9.71 -20.65
C SER A 103 -36.26 9.20 -22.08
N GLU A 104 -35.63 8.08 -22.47
CA GLU A 104 -35.84 7.42 -23.77
C GLU A 104 -37.04 6.47 -23.78
N ASN A 105 -37.41 5.87 -22.63
CA ASN A 105 -38.59 5.00 -22.50
C ASN A 105 -39.89 5.76 -22.14
N GLY A 106 -39.84 7.09 -22.00
CA GLY A 106 -41.00 7.94 -21.69
C GLY A 106 -41.97 8.19 -22.85
N SER A 107 -41.76 7.56 -24.00
CA SER A 107 -42.61 7.73 -25.18
C SER A 107 -42.92 6.41 -25.87
N GLU A 108 -43.74 5.56 -25.25
CA GLU A 108 -44.55 4.62 -26.04
C GLU A 108 -45.85 4.27 -25.31
N ASP A 109 -46.92 4.39 -26.08
CA ASP A 109 -48.32 4.44 -25.71
C ASP A 109 -48.87 3.06 -25.33
N GLY A 110 -49.97 3.05 -24.58
CA GLY A 110 -50.44 1.87 -23.88
C GLY A 110 -51.15 0.83 -24.73
N SER A 111 -51.09 -0.42 -24.27
CA SER A 111 -52.23 -1.33 -24.34
C SER A 111 -52.03 -2.48 -23.35
N GLN A 112 -53.04 -2.66 -22.50
CA GLN A 112 -53.23 -3.76 -21.56
C GLN A 112 -53.43 -5.07 -22.32
N ASP A 113 -52.95 -6.18 -21.78
CA ASP A 113 -53.72 -7.42 -21.75
C ASP A 113 -53.20 -8.38 -20.66
N GLU A 114 -54.15 -8.83 -19.84
CA GLU A 114 -53.99 -9.83 -18.80
C GLU A 114 -54.08 -11.24 -19.40
N ALA A 115 -53.25 -12.19 -18.95
CA ALA A 115 -53.60 -13.61 -18.98
C ALA A 115 -52.81 -14.42 -17.94
N GLN A 116 -53.56 -15.31 -17.30
CA GLN A 116 -53.20 -16.23 -16.23
C GLN A 116 -52.54 -17.52 -16.75
N ASP A 117 -52.06 -18.29 -15.77
CA ASP A 117 -52.10 -19.75 -15.66
C ASP A 117 -50.90 -20.64 -16.04
N GLU A 118 -50.50 -21.35 -14.97
CA GLU A 118 -50.32 -22.81 -14.86
C GLU A 118 -49.04 -23.51 -15.31
N ALA A 119 -48.78 -24.56 -14.52
CA ALA A 119 -47.60 -25.38 -14.39
C ALA A 119 -47.60 -26.62 -15.30
N ARG A 120 -46.40 -27.21 -15.47
CA ARG A 120 -46.02 -28.65 -15.63
C ARG A 120 -44.68 -28.68 -16.38
N ASP A 121 -43.60 -29.18 -15.81
CA ASP A 121 -43.21 -30.59 -15.53
C ASP A 121 -42.89 -31.41 -16.79
N GLU A 122 -41.87 -32.26 -16.61
CA GLU A 122 -41.31 -33.31 -17.46
C GLU A 122 -40.11 -32.94 -18.36
N THR A 123 -38.92 -33.41 -18.00
CA THR A 123 -38.39 -34.68 -18.55
C THR A 123 -37.05 -35.08 -17.92
N ARG A 124 -36.91 -36.39 -17.71
CA ARG A 124 -35.74 -37.13 -17.23
C ARG A 124 -34.99 -37.78 -18.41
N ASP A 125 -33.87 -38.42 -18.05
CA ASP A 125 -33.10 -39.47 -18.75
C ASP A 125 -31.94 -38.94 -19.62
N ASP A 126 -30.70 -39.47 -19.62
CA ASP A 126 -30.18 -40.69 -18.99
C ASP A 126 -28.62 -40.69 -18.98
N LEU A 127 -28.06 -41.69 -18.30
CA LEU A 127 -26.68 -41.90 -17.84
C LEU A 127 -25.63 -42.43 -18.86
N SER A 128 -24.36 -42.31 -18.41
CA SER A 128 -23.18 -43.20 -18.65
C SER A 128 -22.19 -42.75 -19.76
N SER A 129 -20.86 -42.92 -19.68
CA SER A 129 -19.95 -43.57 -18.72
C SER A 129 -18.48 -43.15 -18.95
N SER A 130 -17.70 -43.14 -17.86
CA SER A 130 -16.29 -43.59 -17.72
C SER A 130 -15.18 -43.13 -18.67
N ALA A 131 -14.19 -42.39 -18.13
CA ALA A 131 -12.78 -42.84 -18.10
C ALA A 131 -11.97 -42.11 -17.01
N ARG A 132 -11.23 -42.90 -16.24
CA ARG A 132 -10.40 -42.51 -15.08
C ARG A 132 -8.93 -42.50 -15.52
N SER A 133 -8.21 -41.40 -15.31
CA SER A 133 -6.74 -41.37 -15.32
C SER A 133 -6.24 -40.55 -14.12
N THR A 134 -5.40 -41.19 -13.32
CA THR A 134 -4.67 -40.65 -12.15
C THR A 134 -3.51 -39.76 -12.59
N PRO A 135 -3.17 -38.68 -11.87
CA PRO A 135 -1.84 -38.09 -11.95
C PRO A 135 -1.01 -38.37 -10.70
N THR A 136 0.24 -38.70 -10.97
CA THR A 136 1.37 -38.88 -10.07
C THR A 136 1.85 -37.55 -9.47
N ARG A 137 2.42 -37.67 -8.27
CA ARG A 137 2.99 -36.65 -7.38
C ARG A 137 4.40 -36.28 -7.86
N ASP A 138 4.70 -34.99 -8.12
CA ASP A 138 5.91 -34.25 -7.68
C ASP A 138 5.91 -32.79 -8.22
N SER A 139 6.59 -31.88 -7.52
CA SER A 139 6.86 -30.44 -7.75
C SER A 139 5.94 -29.37 -7.14
N SER A 140 6.62 -28.35 -6.61
CA SER A 140 6.33 -27.28 -5.63
C SER A 140 5.06 -26.40 -5.81
N PRO A 141 4.47 -25.85 -4.73
CA PRO A 141 3.33 -24.94 -4.81
C PRO A 141 3.79 -23.46 -4.75
N ASP A 142 4.28 -22.91 -5.86
CA ASP A 142 4.46 -21.46 -6.02
C ASP A 142 4.35 -21.11 -7.52
N SER A 143 3.11 -21.11 -8.02
CA SER A 143 2.67 -20.40 -9.24
C SER A 143 1.21 -20.77 -9.50
N ILE A 144 0.29 -19.92 -9.09
CA ILE A 144 -1.10 -20.02 -9.53
C ILE A 144 -1.19 -19.17 -10.79
N GLN A 145 -1.55 -19.85 -11.89
CA GLN A 145 -1.64 -19.35 -13.25
C GLN A 145 -2.74 -18.28 -13.41
N ASP A 146 -2.49 -17.41 -14.38
CA ASP A 146 -3.24 -16.23 -14.82
C ASP A 146 -4.74 -16.46 -15.09
N GLU A 147 -5.55 -15.46 -14.71
CA GLU A 147 -6.84 -15.16 -15.32
C GLU A 147 -6.62 -14.44 -16.68
N PRO A 148 -7.55 -14.56 -17.65
CA PRO A 148 -7.27 -14.60 -19.09
C PRO A 148 -6.75 -13.29 -19.70
N GLY A 149 -6.06 -13.44 -20.84
CA GLY A 149 -5.25 -12.43 -21.56
C GLY A 149 -5.94 -11.21 -22.18
N ASP A 150 -6.97 -10.65 -21.53
CA ASP A 150 -7.64 -9.39 -21.89
C ASP A 150 -7.59 -8.33 -20.78
N SER A 151 -6.92 -8.60 -19.65
CA SER A 151 -6.79 -7.64 -18.54
C SER A 151 -5.78 -6.53 -18.85
N PRO A 152 -6.12 -5.23 -18.74
CA PRO A 152 -5.20 -4.13 -19.04
C PRO A 152 -3.95 -4.07 -18.15
N TYR A 153 -4.02 -4.65 -16.95
CA TYR A 153 -2.92 -4.72 -16.00
C TYR A 153 -2.65 -6.16 -15.55
N THR A 154 -1.37 -6.53 -15.54
CA THR A 154 -0.89 -7.79 -14.96
C THR A 154 -0.45 -7.55 -13.52
N LEU A 155 -0.85 -8.43 -12.60
CA LEU A 155 -0.31 -8.45 -11.25
C LEU A 155 1.13 -8.99 -11.28
N VAL A 156 2.09 -8.14 -10.94
CA VAL A 156 3.52 -8.50 -10.95
C VAL A 156 3.95 -9.04 -9.59
N ALA A 157 3.50 -8.41 -8.50
CA ALA A 157 3.92 -8.79 -7.16
C ALA A 157 2.93 -8.38 -6.07
N THR A 158 2.84 -9.22 -5.03
CA THR A 158 2.25 -8.88 -3.74
C THR A 158 3.23 -9.22 -2.62
N ARG A 159 3.39 -8.34 -1.65
CA ARG A 159 4.23 -8.57 -0.45
C ARG A 159 3.56 -7.99 0.78
N HIS A 160 3.80 -8.57 1.94
CA HIS A 160 3.21 -8.09 3.19
C HIS A 160 4.08 -8.34 4.43
N VAL A 161 3.87 -7.52 5.45
CA VAL A 161 4.33 -7.74 6.82
C VAL A 161 3.14 -7.57 7.75
N GLY A 162 2.69 -8.68 8.34
CA GLY A 162 1.39 -8.75 9.00
C GLY A 162 0.30 -8.08 8.16
N MET A 163 -0.35 -7.04 8.70
CA MET A 163 -1.50 -6.39 8.05
C MET A 163 -1.12 -5.26 7.08
N THR A 164 0.18 -5.02 6.85
CA THR A 164 0.69 -4.00 5.92
C THR A 164 1.13 -4.67 4.64
N GLY A 165 0.60 -4.25 3.50
CA GLY A 165 0.83 -4.89 2.20
C GLY A 165 1.19 -3.91 1.10
N ILE A 166 1.81 -4.42 0.05
CA ILE A 166 2.08 -3.70 -1.19
C ILE A 166 1.74 -4.59 -2.38
N LEU A 167 1.07 -4.02 -3.38
CA LEU A 167 0.75 -4.64 -4.66
C LEU A 167 1.39 -3.83 -5.78
N LEU A 168 1.92 -4.51 -6.79
CA LEU A 168 2.45 -3.93 -8.01
C LEU A 168 1.72 -4.51 -9.21
N LEU A 169 1.10 -3.64 -10.00
CA LEU A 169 0.49 -3.98 -11.28
C LEU A 169 1.18 -3.18 -12.40
N SER A 170 1.37 -3.81 -13.56
CA SER A 170 1.99 -3.21 -14.73
C SER A 170 1.16 -3.44 -15.98
N ARG A 171 1.12 -2.43 -16.87
CA ARG A 171 0.59 -2.60 -18.23
C ARG A 171 1.53 -3.40 -19.13
N ASP A 172 2.84 -3.31 -18.87
CA ASP A 172 3.88 -4.08 -19.57
C ASP A 172 4.78 -4.76 -18.52
N PRO A 173 4.48 -6.00 -18.13
CA PRO A 173 5.33 -6.73 -17.18
C PRO A 173 6.71 -7.06 -17.77
N SER A 174 6.89 -7.06 -19.10
CA SER A 174 8.19 -7.33 -19.74
C SER A 174 9.18 -6.18 -19.62
N ALA A 175 8.70 -4.98 -19.25
CA ALA A 175 9.52 -3.82 -18.94
C ALA A 175 10.16 -3.89 -17.55
N LEU A 176 9.79 -4.86 -16.71
CA LEU A 176 10.21 -4.98 -15.31
C LEU A 176 11.20 -6.13 -15.11
N ASP A 177 12.35 -5.81 -14.55
CA ASP A 177 13.44 -6.75 -14.24
C ASP A 177 13.92 -6.58 -12.78
N ASP A 178 14.69 -7.56 -12.27
CA ASP A 178 15.36 -7.53 -10.95
C ASP A 178 14.43 -7.15 -9.77
N LEU A 179 13.23 -7.74 -9.72
CA LEU A 179 12.30 -7.48 -8.64
C LEU A 179 12.81 -8.08 -7.31
N LYS A 180 13.14 -7.20 -6.37
CA LYS A 180 13.53 -7.50 -4.99
C LYS A 180 12.46 -7.03 -4.02
N SER A 181 12.37 -7.69 -2.86
CA SER A 181 11.45 -7.30 -1.80
C SER A 181 12.06 -7.49 -0.42
N THR A 182 11.67 -6.64 0.51
CA THR A 182 12.09 -6.72 1.92
C THR A 182 10.97 -6.25 2.84
N GLU A 183 11.08 -6.52 4.13
CA GLU A 183 10.07 -6.17 5.13
C GLU A 183 10.68 -5.94 6.51
N VAL A 184 10.03 -5.09 7.30
CA VAL A 184 10.38 -4.84 8.70
C VAL A 184 9.12 -4.71 9.55
N GLY A 185 9.12 -5.38 10.70
CA GLY A 185 8.08 -5.26 11.72
C GLY A 185 8.55 -4.39 12.87
N PHE A 186 7.68 -3.55 13.41
CA PHE A 186 7.97 -2.69 14.57
C PHE A 186 6.70 -2.45 15.41
N GLY A 187 5.75 -3.38 15.33
CA GLY A 187 4.54 -3.41 16.14
C GLY A 187 4.80 -3.87 17.57
N ALA A 188 3.79 -4.44 18.21
CA ALA A 188 3.95 -4.93 19.57
C ALA A 188 4.91 -6.12 19.57
N GLY A 189 6.03 -6.03 20.30
CA GLY A 189 7.08 -7.05 20.27
C GLY A 189 7.73 -7.20 18.89
N ASP A 190 7.85 -6.10 18.14
CA ASP A 190 8.44 -6.03 16.79
C ASP A 190 7.66 -6.84 15.72
N MET A 191 6.41 -7.21 16.02
CA MET A 191 5.53 -7.94 15.11
C MET A 191 4.95 -7.05 14.01
N GLY A 192 4.51 -7.67 12.90
CA GLY A 192 3.95 -7.03 11.71
C GLY A 192 2.54 -6.46 11.85
N ASN A 193 2.01 -6.29 13.06
CA ASN A 193 0.77 -5.51 13.24
C ASN A 193 0.97 -4.02 12.92
N LYS A 194 2.23 -3.55 12.94
CA LYS A 194 2.75 -2.32 12.35
C LYS A 194 4.09 -2.65 11.69
N GLY A 195 4.37 -2.08 10.54
CA GLY A 195 5.57 -2.44 9.79
C GLY A 195 5.66 -1.70 8.47
N ALA A 196 6.67 -2.07 7.68
CA ALA A 196 6.82 -1.61 6.31
C ALA A 196 7.30 -2.73 5.39
N VAL A 197 6.94 -2.62 4.11
CA VAL A 197 7.32 -3.54 3.04
C VAL A 197 7.94 -2.72 1.93
N GLY A 198 9.07 -3.18 1.40
CA GLY A 198 9.79 -2.57 0.28
C GLY A 198 9.69 -3.44 -0.96
N LEU A 199 9.49 -2.83 -2.12
CA LEU A 199 9.73 -3.39 -3.45
C LEU A 199 10.82 -2.57 -4.15
N ARG A 200 11.72 -3.24 -4.85
CA ARG A 200 12.71 -2.61 -5.72
C ARG A 200 12.76 -3.34 -7.05
N MET A 201 12.82 -2.62 -8.15
CA MET A 201 12.90 -3.21 -9.48
C MET A 201 13.59 -2.27 -10.48
N LEU A 202 14.07 -2.83 -11.56
CA LEU A 202 14.53 -2.11 -12.73
C LEU A 202 13.39 -1.98 -13.73
N PHE A 203 13.10 -0.77 -14.18
CA PHE A 203 12.13 -0.50 -15.24
C PHE A 203 12.87 -0.09 -16.51
N SER A 204 12.44 -0.63 -17.66
CA SER A 204 13.05 -0.36 -18.97
C SER A 204 12.04 0.24 -19.95
N LYS A 205 12.41 1.32 -20.64
CA LYS A 205 11.56 1.93 -21.69
C LYS A 205 12.40 2.54 -22.81
N ASN A 206 11.87 2.52 -24.03
CA ASN A 206 12.52 3.18 -25.15
C ASN A 206 12.27 4.68 -25.12
N ASP A 207 13.31 5.49 -25.31
CA ASP A 207 13.17 6.93 -25.47
C ASP A 207 12.64 7.32 -26.86
N ALA A 208 12.41 8.62 -27.07
CA ALA A 208 11.91 9.16 -28.34
C ALA A 208 12.83 8.84 -29.54
N LYS A 209 14.10 8.49 -29.30
CA LYS A 209 15.09 8.09 -30.30
C LYS A 209 15.19 6.56 -30.45
N GLY A 210 14.33 5.79 -29.78
CA GLY A 210 14.31 4.33 -29.81
C GLY A 210 15.41 3.66 -28.99
N ARG A 211 16.12 4.40 -28.13
CA ARG A 211 17.16 3.82 -27.26
C ARG A 211 16.52 3.27 -26.00
N LYS A 212 16.85 2.02 -25.63
CA LYS A 212 16.41 1.42 -24.36
C LYS A 212 17.09 2.18 -23.21
N ARG A 213 16.29 2.76 -22.33
CA ARG A 213 16.70 3.42 -21.09
C ARG A 213 16.20 2.61 -19.91
N GLN A 214 16.92 2.66 -18.80
CA GLN A 214 16.54 1.97 -17.58
C GLN A 214 16.54 2.92 -16.39
N THR A 215 15.66 2.66 -15.43
CA THR A 215 15.63 3.36 -14.14
C THR A 215 15.29 2.40 -13.02
N GLU A 216 15.88 2.57 -11.85
CA GLU A 216 15.59 1.73 -10.70
C GLU A 216 14.57 2.40 -9.78
N LEU A 217 13.51 1.68 -9.43
CA LEU A 217 12.39 2.19 -8.63
C LEU A 217 12.33 1.44 -7.30
N THR A 218 12.24 2.17 -6.19
CA THR A 218 12.04 1.65 -4.84
C THR A 218 10.73 2.19 -4.27
N PHE A 219 9.82 1.28 -3.91
CA PHE A 219 8.53 1.61 -3.29
C PHE A 219 8.48 1.05 -1.87
N VAL A 220 8.04 1.86 -0.91
CA VAL A 220 7.88 1.46 0.50
C VAL A 220 6.43 1.70 0.92
N GLY A 221 5.74 0.63 1.30
CA GLY A 221 4.43 0.68 1.96
C GLY A 221 4.60 0.60 3.47
N ALA A 222 4.06 1.55 4.24
CA ALA A 222 4.28 1.62 5.69
C ALA A 222 2.98 1.80 6.50
N HIS A 223 3.00 1.32 7.75
CA HIS A 223 1.95 1.54 8.73
C HIS A 223 2.57 1.87 10.09
N LEU A 224 2.58 3.15 10.45
CA LEU A 224 3.28 3.63 11.65
C LEU A 224 2.38 3.61 12.90
N ALA A 225 2.97 3.89 14.06
CA ALA A 225 2.23 3.91 15.33
C ALA A 225 1.05 4.91 15.35
N ALA A 226 -0.13 4.40 15.69
CA ALA A 226 -1.36 5.17 15.82
C ALA A 226 -1.41 6.02 17.10
N HIS A 227 -2.42 6.89 17.19
CA HIS A 227 -2.75 7.83 18.28
C HIS A 227 -1.95 9.14 18.30
N GLU A 228 -2.61 10.20 18.75
CA GLU A 228 -2.14 11.59 18.80
C GLU A 228 -0.81 11.73 19.54
N TRP A 229 -0.68 11.06 20.68
CA TRP A 229 0.48 11.17 21.58
C TRP A 229 1.70 10.31 21.17
N ASN A 230 1.57 9.42 20.18
CA ASN A 230 2.64 8.50 19.79
C ASN A 230 3.60 9.08 18.73
N LEU A 231 3.80 10.40 18.73
CA LEU A 231 4.67 11.09 17.77
C LEU A 231 6.11 10.55 17.76
N ASP A 232 6.73 10.47 18.94
CA ASP A 232 8.09 9.95 19.07
C ASP A 232 8.18 8.49 18.61
N LYS A 233 7.12 7.71 18.80
CA LYS A 233 7.06 6.33 18.35
C LYS A 233 6.99 6.24 16.82
N ARG A 234 6.27 7.14 16.14
CA ARG A 234 6.26 7.22 14.67
C ARG A 234 7.63 7.56 14.10
N ASN A 235 8.34 8.52 14.69
CA ASN A 235 9.71 8.86 14.28
C ASN A 235 10.67 7.67 14.49
N ARG A 236 10.54 6.94 15.60
CA ARG A 236 11.31 5.69 15.83
C ARG A 236 10.94 4.60 14.83
N ASN A 237 9.66 4.48 14.45
CA ASN A 237 9.26 3.54 13.39
C ASN A 237 9.92 3.90 12.06
N TRP A 238 10.00 5.19 11.71
CA TRP A 238 10.76 5.63 10.54
C TRP A 238 12.25 5.26 10.65
N GLN A 239 12.87 5.46 11.81
CA GLN A 239 14.24 5.01 12.05
C GLN A 239 14.39 3.48 11.83
N SER A 240 13.47 2.66 12.34
CA SER A 240 13.48 1.21 12.10
C SER A 240 13.38 0.86 10.61
N ILE A 241 12.60 1.61 9.83
CA ILE A 241 12.51 1.43 8.37
C ILE A 241 13.87 1.71 7.72
N VAL A 242 14.47 2.87 7.98
CA VAL A 242 15.76 3.25 7.38
C VAL A 242 16.88 2.29 7.77
N SER A 243 16.91 1.85 9.03
CA SER A 243 17.95 0.96 9.55
C SER A 243 17.78 -0.50 9.15
N GLY A 244 16.54 -0.99 9.00
CA GLY A 244 16.24 -2.43 8.92
C GLY A 244 15.51 -2.91 7.67
N LEU A 245 14.93 -2.01 6.85
CA LEU A 245 14.29 -2.39 5.58
C LEU A 245 15.34 -2.51 4.46
N LEU A 246 16.08 -3.63 4.48
CA LEU A 246 17.26 -3.87 3.65
C LEU A 246 16.98 -4.91 2.55
N PHE A 247 17.35 -4.62 1.31
CA PHE A 247 17.09 -5.47 0.14
C PHE A 247 18.05 -6.65 0.01
N GLU A 248 19.15 -6.65 0.77
CA GLU A 248 20.08 -7.78 0.87
C GLU A 248 20.56 -7.90 2.33
N ASP A 249 21.11 -9.07 2.67
CA ASP A 249 21.61 -9.33 4.02
C ASP A 249 22.91 -8.55 4.25
N PRO A 250 22.92 -7.55 5.16
CA PRO A 250 24.10 -6.73 5.41
C PRO A 250 25.28 -7.53 5.99
N LYS A 251 25.04 -8.74 6.54
CA LYS A 251 26.13 -9.62 7.01
C LYS A 251 26.95 -10.18 5.86
N LYS A 252 26.38 -10.33 4.65
CA LYS A 252 27.12 -10.78 3.45
C LYS A 252 28.14 -9.75 2.96
N LEU A 253 27.94 -8.49 3.30
CA LEU A 253 28.88 -7.39 3.02
C LEU A 253 30.06 -7.36 4.01
N ARG A 254 30.05 -8.21 5.04
CA ARG A 254 31.18 -8.40 5.94
C ARG A 254 32.10 -9.50 5.40
N GLY A 255 33.38 -9.19 5.20
CA GLY A 255 34.41 -10.22 5.40
C GLY A 255 34.34 -10.72 6.85
N GLU A 256 34.66 -11.99 7.12
CA GLU A 256 34.39 -12.73 8.38
C GLU A 256 34.82 -12.08 9.72
N LYS A 257 35.45 -10.90 9.74
CA LYS A 257 35.91 -10.22 10.96
C LYS A 257 35.60 -8.71 10.92
N SER A 258 34.45 -8.30 11.45
CA SER A 258 34.24 -6.89 11.82
C SER A 258 33.24 -6.72 12.97
N THR A 259 33.62 -5.87 13.93
CA THR A 259 32.89 -5.48 15.14
C THR A 259 32.09 -4.20 14.90
N TRP A 260 30.97 -4.29 14.17
CA TRP A 260 29.98 -3.21 14.12
C TRP A 260 29.07 -3.28 15.35
N PRO A 261 28.92 -2.20 16.13
CA PRO A 261 27.91 -2.15 17.18
C PRO A 261 26.51 -2.09 16.55
N THR A 262 25.66 -3.04 16.92
CA THR A 262 24.22 -2.99 16.64
C THR A 262 23.62 -1.79 17.38
N PRO A 263 22.95 -0.85 16.70
CA PRO A 263 22.28 0.26 17.38
C PRO A 263 21.25 -0.27 18.38
N GLY A 264 21.46 -0.01 19.67
CA GLY A 264 20.42 -0.18 20.70
C GLY A 264 20.53 -1.38 21.65
N ARG A 265 21.60 -2.21 21.63
CA ARG A 265 21.75 -3.30 22.63
C ARG A 265 22.73 -3.03 23.77
N PHE A 266 23.66 -2.11 23.59
CA PHE A 266 24.53 -1.55 24.63
C PHE A 266 24.75 -0.07 24.29
N GLY A 267 24.84 0.80 25.30
CA GLY A 267 24.79 2.27 25.22
C GLY A 267 25.92 2.96 24.45
N SER A 268 26.22 2.51 23.23
CA SER A 268 27.02 3.19 22.24
C SER A 268 26.25 4.38 21.69
N THR A 269 26.94 5.51 21.56
CA THR A 269 26.34 6.73 21.03
C THR A 269 26.17 6.62 19.52
N VAL A 270 25.14 7.26 18.96
CA VAL A 270 24.88 7.26 17.51
C VAL A 270 26.09 7.78 16.73
N GLU A 271 26.84 8.71 17.33
CA GLU A 271 28.05 9.32 16.77
C GLU A 271 29.21 8.32 16.62
N GLU A 272 29.42 7.42 17.59
CA GLU A 272 30.49 6.41 17.53
C GLU A 272 30.22 5.36 16.44
N THR A 273 28.96 4.91 16.31
CA THR A 273 28.56 3.95 15.26
C THR A 273 28.60 4.59 13.87
N GLN A 274 28.21 5.86 13.75
CA GLN A 274 28.29 6.61 12.50
C GLN A 274 29.73 6.93 12.08
N ALA A 275 30.62 7.22 13.04
CA ALA A 275 32.04 7.49 12.76
C ALA A 275 32.79 6.25 12.27
N LEU A 276 32.35 5.06 12.67
CA LEU A 276 32.87 3.80 12.13
C LEU A 276 32.42 3.61 10.67
N LEU A 277 31.15 3.90 10.32
CA LEU A 277 30.58 3.74 8.95
C LEU A 277 31.28 4.62 7.92
N ALA A 278 31.66 5.85 8.29
CA ALA A 278 32.31 6.81 7.39
C ALA A 278 33.76 6.45 6.97
N ARG A 279 34.30 5.30 7.41
CA ARG A 279 35.67 4.84 7.09
C ARG A 279 35.72 3.49 6.37
N ASP A 280 34.58 2.88 6.04
CA ASP A 280 34.52 1.53 5.48
C ASP A 280 34.62 1.56 3.93
N PRO A 281 35.53 0.79 3.29
CA PRO A 281 35.54 0.59 1.84
C PRO A 281 34.22 0.07 1.26
N ASN A 282 33.33 -0.53 2.07
CA ASN A 282 32.04 -1.07 1.65
C ASN A 282 30.87 -0.08 1.84
N GLU A 283 31.13 1.20 2.16
CA GLU A 283 30.08 2.21 2.39
C GLU A 283 29.07 2.29 1.25
N LYS A 284 29.54 2.21 0.00
CA LYS A 284 28.67 2.19 -1.19
C LYS A 284 27.76 0.97 -1.23
N GLU A 285 28.30 -0.23 -0.99
CA GLU A 285 27.53 -1.48 -1.02
C GLU A 285 26.48 -1.51 0.10
N VAL A 286 26.85 -1.02 1.28
CA VAL A 286 25.92 -0.87 2.40
C VAL A 286 24.81 0.13 2.06
N HIS A 287 25.11 1.23 1.37
CA HIS A 287 24.10 2.18 0.93
C HIS A 287 23.14 1.55 -0.09
N ASP A 288 23.68 0.77 -1.04
CA ASP A 288 22.92 0.16 -2.13
C ASP A 288 21.86 -0.83 -1.63
N ILE A 289 22.04 -1.45 -0.47
CA ILE A 289 21.03 -2.37 0.10
C ILE A 289 19.91 -1.64 0.85
N THR A 290 20.02 -0.34 1.13
CA THR A 290 19.02 0.44 1.88
C THR A 290 17.92 1.00 0.97
N ILE A 291 16.86 1.56 1.56
CA ILE A 291 15.84 2.31 0.79
C ILE A 291 16.40 3.58 0.11
N TYR A 292 17.50 4.14 0.59
CA TYR A 292 18.12 5.37 0.04
C TYR A 292 19.20 5.08 -1.01
N LYS A 293 19.17 3.90 -1.66
CA LYS A 293 20.10 3.55 -2.74
C LYS A 293 20.23 4.73 -3.72
N PRO A 294 21.43 5.31 -3.89
CA PRO A 294 21.55 6.61 -4.55
C PRO A 294 21.14 6.64 -6.02
N GLY A 295 21.21 5.49 -6.70
CA GLY A 295 20.80 5.31 -8.11
C GLY A 295 19.34 4.91 -8.32
N SER A 296 18.47 5.06 -7.32
CA SER A 296 17.07 4.65 -7.38
C SER A 296 16.11 5.79 -7.00
N HIS A 297 15.00 5.90 -7.72
CA HIS A 297 13.86 6.69 -7.24
C HIS A 297 13.24 6.03 -6.02
N LEU A 298 12.91 6.80 -5.00
CA LEU A 298 12.30 6.31 -3.77
C LEU A 298 10.92 6.93 -3.58
N PHE A 299 9.92 6.07 -3.36
CA PHE A 299 8.55 6.44 -3.02
C PHE A 299 8.14 5.78 -1.71
N VAL A 300 7.48 6.53 -0.83
CA VAL A 300 6.99 6.05 0.46
C VAL A 300 5.52 6.39 0.58
N ALA A 301 4.68 5.38 0.79
CA ALA A 301 3.24 5.55 0.92
C ALA A 301 2.71 4.75 2.11
N GLY A 302 1.68 5.26 2.78
CA GLY A 302 1.10 4.54 3.91
C GLY A 302 0.16 5.35 4.79
N ASP A 303 -0.50 4.65 5.71
CA ASP A 303 -1.02 5.22 6.96
C ASP A 303 0.18 5.53 7.89
N LEU A 304 0.78 6.70 7.66
CA LEU A 304 1.89 7.21 8.45
C LEU A 304 1.43 7.71 9.83
N ASN A 305 0.12 7.82 10.06
CA ASN A 305 -0.51 8.08 11.35
C ASN A 305 -0.08 9.39 12.05
N TYR A 306 0.61 10.31 11.37
CA TYR A 306 0.85 11.66 11.89
C TYR A 306 -0.48 12.41 12.00
N ARG A 307 -0.60 13.20 13.08
CA ARG A 307 -1.86 13.83 13.47
C ARG A 307 -1.75 15.34 13.44
N THR A 308 -2.89 16.01 13.45
CA THR A 308 -2.99 17.47 13.59
C THR A 308 -2.78 17.95 15.04
N SER A 309 -2.73 17.03 16.01
CA SER A 309 -2.51 17.36 17.43
C SER A 309 -1.78 16.24 18.17
N LYS A 310 -1.06 16.61 19.25
CA LYS A 310 -0.41 15.69 20.19
C LYS A 310 -1.37 15.13 21.24
N THR A 311 -2.54 15.72 21.41
CA THR A 311 -3.56 15.30 22.39
C THR A 311 -4.91 15.09 21.72
N SER A 312 -5.75 14.25 22.32
CA SER A 312 -7.14 14.05 21.88
C SER A 312 -7.94 15.36 21.91
N PRO A 313 -9.02 15.47 21.10
CA PRO A 313 -9.94 16.60 21.19
C PRO A 313 -10.68 16.63 22.53
N SER A 314 -11.08 17.83 22.94
CA SER A 314 -11.97 18.06 24.08
C SER A 314 -13.43 18.17 23.59
N PRO A 315 -14.45 18.07 24.47
CA PRO A 315 -15.85 18.24 24.07
C PRO A 315 -16.16 19.58 23.37
N ASN A 316 -15.35 20.63 23.61
CA ASN A 316 -15.53 21.96 23.02
C ASN A 316 -14.59 22.22 21.83
N SER A 317 -13.88 21.18 21.34
CA SER A 317 -13.00 21.31 20.20
C SER A 317 -13.78 21.67 18.93
N VAL A 318 -13.27 22.62 18.15
CA VAL A 318 -13.83 23.00 16.86
C VAL A 318 -13.12 22.21 15.75
N PHE A 319 -13.91 21.53 14.93
CA PHE A 319 -13.41 20.66 13.87
C PHE A 319 -13.33 21.40 12.53
N PRO A 320 -12.46 20.93 11.61
CA PRO A 320 -12.36 21.46 10.25
C PRO A 320 -13.69 21.51 9.48
N ASP A 321 -13.86 22.60 8.75
CA ASP A 321 -14.96 22.87 7.83
C ASP A 321 -14.47 22.79 6.38
N PHE A 322 -15.39 22.58 5.43
CA PHE A 322 -15.15 22.57 3.99
C PHE A 322 -15.39 23.92 3.33
N ASP A 323 -16.08 24.87 3.97
CA ASP A 323 -16.26 26.22 3.42
C ASP A 323 -14.92 26.99 3.40
N PRO A 324 -14.38 27.39 2.23
CA PRO A 324 -13.15 28.18 2.13
C PRO A 324 -13.21 29.53 2.85
N LYS A 325 -14.42 30.07 3.07
CA LYS A 325 -14.64 31.33 3.80
C LYS A 325 -14.63 31.14 5.32
N SER A 326 -14.76 29.90 5.80
CA SER A 326 -14.76 29.60 7.22
C SER A 326 -13.37 29.86 7.85
N PRO A 327 -13.30 30.44 9.06
CA PRO A 327 -12.05 30.52 9.81
C PRO A 327 -11.52 29.13 10.17
N HIS A 328 -12.37 28.09 10.07
CA HIS A 328 -12.04 26.69 10.34
C HIS A 328 -11.88 25.87 9.06
N TYR A 329 -11.68 26.52 7.90
CA TYR A 329 -11.40 25.81 6.66
C TYR A 329 -10.24 24.82 6.82
N TYR A 330 -10.42 23.58 6.35
CA TYR A 330 -9.53 22.47 6.67
C TYR A 330 -8.05 22.72 6.36
N LEU A 331 -7.71 23.41 5.26
CA LEU A 331 -6.31 23.67 4.92
C LEU A 331 -5.58 24.49 6.00
N ARG A 332 -6.28 25.29 6.81
CA ARG A 332 -5.67 26.04 7.92
C ARG A 332 -5.13 25.12 9.01
N PHE A 333 -5.69 23.91 9.14
CA PHE A 333 -5.23 22.93 10.12
C PHE A 333 -3.95 22.20 9.68
N LEU A 334 -3.60 22.25 8.39
CA LEU A 334 -2.39 21.63 7.86
C LEU A 334 -1.11 22.24 8.48
N ALA A 335 -1.16 23.50 8.93
CA ALA A 335 -0.08 24.15 9.66
C ALA A 335 0.27 23.46 11.00
N PHE A 336 -0.63 22.64 11.54
CA PHE A 336 -0.43 21.87 12.77
C PHE A 336 -0.13 20.39 12.50
N ASP A 337 -0.04 19.98 11.23
CA ASP A 337 0.27 18.61 10.85
C ASP A 337 1.64 18.21 11.39
N GLN A 338 1.66 17.14 12.19
CA GLN A 338 2.89 16.66 12.80
C GLN A 338 3.91 16.22 11.75
N LEU A 339 3.51 15.62 10.62
CA LEU A 339 4.49 15.16 9.64
C LEU A 339 5.28 16.34 9.07
N ILE A 340 4.58 17.39 8.63
CA ILE A 340 5.20 18.63 8.12
C ILE A 340 6.17 19.21 9.16
N LEU A 341 5.75 19.32 10.41
CA LEU A 341 6.57 19.88 11.49
C LEU A 341 7.79 19.02 11.83
N GLU A 342 7.66 17.69 11.82
CA GLU A 342 8.74 16.76 12.11
C GLU A 342 9.75 16.65 10.95
N GLN A 343 9.28 16.69 9.69
CA GLN A 343 10.14 16.74 8.51
C GLN A 343 10.93 18.05 8.45
N ALA A 344 10.27 19.20 8.66
CA ALA A 344 10.93 20.50 8.69
C ALA A 344 12.02 20.58 9.77
N ALA A 345 11.87 19.82 10.85
CA ALA A 345 12.85 19.74 11.92
C ALA A 345 13.87 18.61 11.76
N GLY A 346 13.89 17.91 10.61
CA GLY A 346 14.87 16.86 10.31
C GLY A 346 14.82 15.66 11.25
N ARG A 347 13.63 15.29 11.76
CA ARG A 347 13.47 14.18 12.71
C ARG A 347 12.97 12.89 12.06
N THR A 348 12.43 12.97 10.85
CA THR A 348 11.73 11.87 10.18
C THR A 348 11.68 12.12 8.68
N LEU A 349 11.45 11.07 7.87
CA LEU A 349 11.27 11.12 6.41
C LEU A 349 12.30 12.02 5.68
N HIS A 350 13.57 11.91 6.08
CA HIS A 350 14.69 12.74 5.63
C HIS A 350 14.80 12.81 4.10
N GLY A 351 14.92 14.03 3.56
CA GLY A 351 15.09 14.28 2.14
C GLY A 351 13.86 14.03 1.26
N LEU A 352 12.79 13.39 1.78
CA LEU A 352 11.58 13.16 1.01
C LEU A 352 10.76 14.45 0.87
N GLY A 353 10.29 14.71 -0.35
CA GLY A 353 9.30 15.72 -0.66
C GLY A 353 7.89 15.12 -0.74
N GLU A 354 6.90 16.00 -0.68
CA GLU A 354 5.49 15.67 -0.83
C GLU A 354 4.85 16.71 -1.76
N SER A 355 3.95 16.26 -2.64
CA SER A 355 3.19 17.17 -3.50
C SER A 355 2.20 17.99 -2.66
N GLN A 356 1.76 19.13 -3.20
CA GLN A 356 0.83 20.01 -2.48
C GLN A 356 -0.47 19.27 -2.09
N ILE A 357 -0.84 19.35 -0.81
CA ILE A 357 -2.07 18.78 -0.29
C ILE A 357 -3.19 19.81 -0.41
N ASP A 358 -4.12 19.56 -1.31
CA ASP A 358 -5.32 20.38 -1.50
C ASP A 358 -6.62 19.67 -1.08
N PHE A 359 -6.52 18.45 -0.55
CA PHE A 359 -7.64 17.62 -0.09
C PHE A 359 -7.82 17.66 1.44
N PRO A 360 -9.06 17.48 1.95
CA PRO A 360 -9.32 17.50 3.38
C PRO A 360 -8.76 16.27 4.10
N PRO A 361 -8.68 16.30 5.45
CA PRO A 361 -8.20 15.17 6.23
C PRO A 361 -8.85 13.84 5.85
N THR A 362 -8.07 12.77 5.85
CA THR A 362 -8.53 11.44 5.41
C THR A 362 -9.00 10.56 6.55
N TYR A 363 -8.75 10.97 7.80
CA TYR A 363 -9.09 10.27 9.03
C TYR A 363 -9.56 11.28 10.08
N LYS A 364 -10.43 10.99 11.06
CA LYS A 364 -11.24 9.78 11.23
C LYS A 364 -12.68 10.09 10.84
N LEU A 365 -13.19 9.33 9.88
CA LEU A 365 -14.58 9.43 9.46
C LEU A 365 -15.47 8.62 10.41
N ASP A 366 -16.68 9.11 10.60
CA ASP A 366 -17.77 8.40 11.26
C ASP A 366 -18.97 8.41 10.31
N TYR A 367 -19.61 7.26 10.16
CA TYR A 367 -20.71 7.07 9.23
C TYR A 367 -22.02 7.03 9.99
N LYS A 368 -23.02 7.75 9.50
CA LYS A 368 -24.37 7.60 10.01
C LYS A 368 -24.98 6.33 9.43
N ASP A 369 -25.67 5.58 10.28
CA ASP A 369 -26.58 4.52 9.86
C ASP A 369 -27.78 5.18 9.17
N ASP A 370 -27.66 5.50 7.89
CA ASP A 370 -28.82 5.77 7.07
C ASP A 370 -29.45 4.40 6.74
N GLU A 371 -30.76 4.24 6.96
CA GLU A 371 -31.50 3.03 6.57
C GLU A 371 -31.30 2.80 5.07
N VAL A 372 -30.49 1.79 4.72
CA VAL A 372 -30.31 1.33 3.34
C VAL A 372 -31.69 1.00 2.79
N THR A 373 -32.14 1.77 1.81
CA THR A 373 -33.47 1.54 1.23
C THR A 373 -33.46 0.21 0.45
N GLY A 374 -34.59 -0.50 0.42
CA GLY A 374 -34.67 -1.83 -0.23
C GLY A 374 -34.28 -1.85 -1.72
N ALA A 375 -34.21 -0.70 -2.39
CA ALA A 375 -33.74 -0.54 -3.77
C ALA A 375 -32.21 -0.66 -3.89
N GLU A 376 -31.44 -0.11 -2.94
CA GLU A 376 -29.96 -0.19 -2.91
C GLU A 376 -29.49 -1.64 -2.72
N PHE A 377 -30.25 -2.43 -1.95
CA PHE A 377 -29.98 -3.86 -1.74
C PHE A 377 -30.21 -4.72 -3.00
N GLN A 378 -31.12 -4.32 -3.90
CA GLN A 378 -31.38 -5.05 -5.14
C GLN A 378 -30.39 -4.72 -6.27
N ALA A 379 -29.91 -3.48 -6.35
CA ALA A 379 -28.86 -3.07 -7.30
C ALA A 379 -27.54 -3.80 -7.03
N HIS A 380 -27.18 -3.92 -5.74
CA HIS A 380 -25.97 -4.61 -5.28
C HIS A 380 -25.94 -6.11 -5.64
N ARG A 381 -27.12 -6.75 -5.74
CA ARG A 381 -27.28 -8.16 -6.13
C ARG A 381 -27.11 -8.40 -7.63
N ARG A 382 -27.16 -7.34 -8.45
CA ARG A 382 -27.03 -7.37 -9.92
C ARG A 382 -25.68 -6.86 -10.43
N GLY A 383 -24.74 -6.54 -9.53
CA GLY A 383 -23.40 -6.07 -9.90
C GLY A 383 -23.34 -4.61 -10.38
N LEU A 384 -24.42 -3.84 -10.21
CA LEU A 384 -24.46 -2.40 -10.49
C LEU A 384 -24.13 -1.63 -9.19
N PRO A 385 -23.30 -0.57 -9.23
CA PRO A 385 -23.06 0.25 -8.06
C PRO A 385 -24.38 0.88 -7.61
N PRO A 386 -24.66 0.97 -6.30
CA PRO A 386 -25.84 1.67 -5.81
C PRO A 386 -25.83 3.13 -6.31
N ALA A 387 -26.99 3.58 -6.79
CA ALA A 387 -27.29 4.93 -7.28
C ALA A 387 -26.70 6.07 -6.40
N ASN A 388 -26.68 5.86 -5.08
CA ASN A 388 -26.11 6.78 -4.10
C ASN A 388 -24.74 6.31 -3.60
N ASP A 389 -23.68 6.46 -4.39
CA ASP A 389 -22.29 6.24 -3.93
C ASP A 389 -21.76 7.39 -3.05
N VAL A 390 -22.59 8.41 -2.78
CA VAL A 390 -22.31 9.46 -1.80
C VAL A 390 -22.56 8.92 -0.41
N VAL A 391 -21.52 8.36 0.20
CA VAL A 391 -21.57 7.96 1.60
C VAL A 391 -21.70 9.21 2.47
N SER A 392 -22.76 9.30 3.28
CA SER A 392 -22.93 10.34 4.28
C SER A 392 -22.02 10.09 5.48
N TRP A 393 -21.21 11.08 5.85
CA TRP A 393 -20.23 10.96 6.93
C TRP A 393 -20.04 12.27 7.69
N MET A 394 -19.45 12.16 8.88
CA MET A 394 -19.03 13.30 9.71
C MET A 394 -17.69 12.99 10.39
N TRP A 395 -17.05 13.99 10.97
CA TRP A 395 -15.84 13.77 11.76
C TRP A 395 -16.15 13.03 13.07
N ALA A 396 -15.37 12.01 13.38
CA ALA A 396 -15.46 11.34 14.68
C ALA A 396 -15.04 12.30 15.81
N THR A 397 -15.91 12.54 16.79
CA THR A 397 -15.70 13.58 17.82
C THR A 397 -14.60 13.26 18.83
N HIS A 398 -14.19 11.99 18.94
CA HIS A 398 -13.12 11.53 19.84
C HIS A 398 -11.73 11.50 19.20
N ARG A 399 -11.58 11.91 17.93
CA ARG A 399 -10.31 11.98 17.20
C ARG A 399 -10.22 13.27 16.42
N TRP A 400 -9.03 13.88 16.38
CA TRP A 400 -8.82 15.02 15.49
C TRP A 400 -8.79 14.56 14.03
N PRO A 401 -9.50 15.24 13.12
CA PRO A 401 -9.31 15.03 11.70
C PRO A 401 -7.84 15.26 11.33
N SER A 402 -7.21 14.30 10.67
CA SER A 402 -5.78 14.27 10.37
C SER A 402 -5.51 13.67 8.98
N TRP A 403 -4.42 14.09 8.36
CA TRP A 403 -3.88 13.50 7.11
C TRP A 403 -2.94 12.34 7.47
N CYS A 404 -3.55 11.23 7.89
CA CYS A 404 -2.82 10.02 8.27
C CYS A 404 -2.20 9.32 7.05
N ASP A 405 -2.89 9.37 5.91
CA ASP A 405 -2.58 8.64 4.68
C ASP A 405 -1.79 9.55 3.73
N ARG A 406 -0.53 9.21 3.45
CA ARG A 406 0.42 10.11 2.77
C ARG A 406 1.23 9.39 1.70
N VAL A 407 1.68 10.13 0.69
CA VAL A 407 2.58 9.62 -0.35
C VAL A 407 3.69 10.63 -0.59
N LEU A 408 4.92 10.23 -0.32
CA LEU A 408 6.12 11.04 -0.41
C LEU A 408 7.12 10.41 -1.37
N TYR A 409 8.03 11.21 -1.91
CA TYR A 409 9.06 10.75 -2.83
C TYR A 409 10.35 11.53 -2.71
N LEU A 410 11.47 10.89 -3.06
CA LEU A 410 12.77 11.55 -3.10
C LEU A 410 12.96 12.24 -4.44
N ASN A 411 13.05 13.57 -4.42
CA ASN A 411 13.27 14.37 -5.63
C ASN A 411 14.59 14.02 -6.32
N VAL A 412 14.63 14.12 -7.65
CA VAL A 412 15.87 14.00 -8.44
C VAL A 412 16.89 15.05 -7.95
N PRO A 413 18.18 14.70 -7.79
CA PRO A 413 19.17 15.66 -7.32
C PRO A 413 19.23 16.89 -8.23
N HIS A 414 19.31 18.11 -7.67
CA HIS A 414 19.38 19.34 -8.47
C HIS A 414 20.56 19.38 -9.44
N SER A 415 21.63 18.60 -9.19
CA SER A 415 22.78 18.47 -10.08
C SER A 415 22.45 17.81 -11.42
N VAL A 416 21.32 17.09 -11.51
CA VAL A 416 20.86 16.40 -12.72
C VAL A 416 20.18 17.37 -13.71
N GLY A 417 19.93 18.64 -13.33
CA GLY A 417 19.35 19.65 -14.23
C GLY A 417 17.82 19.71 -14.17
N GLY A 418 17.25 20.90 -14.38
CA GLY A 418 15.83 21.21 -14.11
C GLY A 418 14.81 20.48 -14.99
N ASP A 419 15.18 20.09 -16.21
CA ASP A 419 14.28 19.43 -17.17
C ASP A 419 14.03 17.94 -16.85
N MET A 420 14.68 17.39 -15.81
CA MET A 420 14.58 15.99 -15.38
C MET A 420 13.95 15.83 -13.99
N ALA A 421 13.03 16.72 -13.62
CA ALA A 421 12.29 16.63 -12.36
C ALA A 421 11.18 15.57 -12.42
N ILE A 422 10.77 15.07 -11.25
CA ILE A 422 9.52 14.32 -11.12
C ILE A 422 8.37 15.33 -11.15
N GLU A 423 7.41 15.13 -12.05
CA GLU A 423 6.25 16.02 -12.17
C GLU A 423 5.00 15.40 -11.55
N THR A 424 4.28 16.18 -10.76
CA THR A 424 2.99 15.77 -10.18
C THR A 424 1.88 15.94 -11.20
N ILE A 425 1.21 14.83 -11.54
CA ILE A 425 0.01 14.83 -12.38
C ILE A 425 -1.22 15.09 -11.51
N ALA A 426 -1.34 14.37 -10.39
CA ALA A 426 -2.44 14.54 -9.44
C ALA A 426 -2.03 14.05 -8.04
N TYR A 427 -2.50 14.73 -6.99
CA TYR A 427 -2.39 14.27 -5.60
C TYR A 427 -3.70 14.56 -4.85
N ASP A 428 -4.49 13.52 -4.58
CA ASP A 428 -5.83 13.68 -4.03
C ASP A 428 -6.27 12.45 -3.22
N ALA A 429 -7.41 12.56 -2.55
CA ALA A 429 -8.06 11.47 -1.84
C ALA A 429 -9.32 11.00 -2.60
N LEU A 430 -9.48 9.67 -2.73
CA LEU A 430 -10.71 9.09 -3.26
C LEU A 430 -11.92 9.46 -2.37
N PRO A 431 -13.15 9.38 -2.91
CA PRO A 431 -14.35 9.51 -2.10
C PRO A 431 -14.37 8.48 -0.94
N PRO A 432 -15.03 8.81 0.17
CA PRO A 432 -15.14 7.91 1.33
C PRO A 432 -15.91 6.65 0.97
N VAL A 433 -15.57 5.55 1.64
CA VAL A 433 -16.21 4.25 1.47
C VAL A 433 -16.62 3.69 2.83
N ARG A 434 -17.80 3.09 2.92
CA ARG A 434 -18.37 2.59 4.20
C ARG A 434 -17.50 1.55 4.90
N THR A 435 -16.62 0.88 4.15
CA THR A 435 -15.75 -0.18 4.67
C THR A 435 -14.60 0.32 5.53
N SER A 436 -14.28 1.62 5.50
CA SER A 436 -13.16 2.19 6.27
C SER A 436 -13.46 3.58 6.81
N ASP A 437 -12.94 3.87 8.01
CA ASP A 437 -12.91 5.21 8.61
C ASP A 437 -11.81 6.11 8.03
N HIS A 438 -11.08 5.62 7.03
CA HIS A 438 -10.12 6.35 6.23
C HIS A 438 -10.62 6.57 4.79
N ARG A 439 -10.08 7.60 4.13
CA ARG A 439 -10.15 7.76 2.67
C ARG A 439 -8.85 7.29 2.03
N ALA A 440 -8.94 6.60 0.91
CA ALA A 440 -7.76 6.25 0.13
C ALA A 440 -7.11 7.52 -0.45
N VAL A 441 -5.79 7.61 -0.42
CA VAL A 441 -5.02 8.73 -0.97
C VAL A 441 -4.18 8.21 -2.13
N TYR A 442 -4.16 8.94 -3.24
CA TYR A 442 -3.35 8.59 -4.40
C TYR A 442 -2.49 9.77 -4.86
N LEU A 443 -1.30 9.43 -5.36
CA LEU A 443 -0.36 10.32 -6.03
C LEU A 443 -0.04 9.73 -7.40
N ARG A 444 -0.19 10.53 -8.44
CA ARG A 444 0.20 10.19 -9.81
C ARG A 444 1.33 11.09 -10.28
N LEU A 445 2.39 10.49 -10.78
CA LEU A 445 3.64 11.16 -11.13
C LEU A 445 4.08 10.80 -12.54
N SER A 446 4.62 11.78 -13.26
CA SER A 446 5.50 11.57 -14.41
C SER A 446 6.94 11.49 -13.88
N VAL A 447 7.48 10.27 -13.85
CA VAL A 447 8.81 9.97 -13.32
C VAL A 447 9.80 9.87 -14.48
N PRO A 448 10.90 10.64 -14.52
CA PRO A 448 11.87 10.53 -15.60
C PRO A 448 12.58 9.17 -15.55
N VAL A 449 12.77 8.53 -16.70
CA VAL A 449 13.51 7.27 -16.82
C VAL A 449 14.99 7.60 -16.90
N LEU A 450 15.65 7.62 -15.74
CA LEU A 450 17.06 8.00 -15.58
C LEU A 450 17.91 6.79 -15.22
N GLU A 451 19.04 6.65 -15.93
CA GLU A 451 20.01 5.60 -15.62
C GLU A 451 20.50 5.72 -14.16
N PRO A 452 20.69 4.60 -13.44
CA PRO A 452 21.13 4.64 -12.04
C PRO A 452 22.42 5.43 -11.80
N SER A 453 23.31 5.50 -12.81
CA SER A 453 24.53 6.31 -12.75
C SER A 453 24.29 7.82 -12.79
N ILE A 454 23.18 8.27 -13.40
CA ILE A 454 22.77 9.67 -13.48
C ILE A 454 22.07 10.10 -12.19
N LEU A 455 21.23 9.23 -11.61
CA LEU A 455 20.56 9.49 -10.33
C LEU A 455 21.54 9.53 -9.16
N ALA A 456 22.63 8.75 -9.24
CA ALA A 456 23.66 8.73 -8.22
C ALA A 456 24.32 10.12 -8.05
N PRO A 457 24.53 10.60 -6.81
CA PRO A 457 25.05 11.93 -6.56
C PRO A 457 26.49 12.07 -7.04
N SER A 458 26.74 13.12 -7.84
CA SER A 458 28.07 13.48 -8.34
C SER A 458 29.03 13.86 -7.21
N ALA A 459 30.33 13.96 -7.51
CA ALA A 459 31.32 14.39 -6.53
C ALA A 459 31.03 15.81 -6.00
N GLU A 460 30.61 16.71 -6.88
CA GLU A 460 30.22 18.09 -6.56
C GLU A 460 28.96 18.12 -5.69
N PHE A 461 27.96 17.29 -6.00
CA PHE A 461 26.75 17.15 -5.20
C PHE A 461 27.09 16.67 -3.79
N ARG A 462 27.92 15.63 -3.67
CA ARG A 462 28.38 15.09 -2.37
C ARG A 462 29.12 16.13 -1.53
N ALA A 463 29.92 16.98 -2.16
CA ALA A 463 30.67 18.02 -1.46
C ALA A 463 29.76 19.11 -0.86
N SER A 464 28.65 19.41 -1.53
CA SER A 464 27.71 20.49 -1.18
C SER A 464 26.50 20.04 -0.36
N ASN A 465 26.09 18.77 -0.46
CA ASN A 465 24.88 18.23 0.16
C ASN A 465 25.21 17.05 1.09
N ARG A 466 25.99 17.33 2.14
CA ARG A 466 26.48 16.29 3.08
C ARG A 466 25.38 15.60 3.89
N ASP A 467 24.24 16.27 4.05
CA ASP A 467 23.10 15.77 4.83
C ASP A 467 22.02 15.12 3.95
N ASP A 468 22.22 15.06 2.62
CA ASP A 468 21.30 14.34 1.73
C ASP A 468 21.38 12.83 2.01
N PRO A 469 20.23 12.14 2.16
CA PRO A 469 20.22 10.74 2.53
C PRO A 469 20.90 9.81 1.51
N ARG A 470 21.06 10.23 0.24
CA ARG A 470 21.82 9.53 -0.82
C ARG A 470 23.33 9.66 -0.67
N VAL A 471 23.78 10.63 0.12
CA VAL A 471 25.20 10.86 0.43
C VAL A 471 25.53 10.22 1.77
N LYS A 472 24.74 10.51 2.79
CA LYS A 472 24.92 10.00 4.15
C LYS A 472 23.60 9.48 4.69
N LEU A 473 23.58 8.21 5.09
CA LEU A 473 22.39 7.62 5.71
C LEU A 473 22.01 8.35 7.00
N PRO A 474 20.72 8.71 7.19
CA PRO A 474 20.26 9.39 8.41
C PRO A 474 20.47 8.55 9.68
N TYR A 475 20.44 7.22 9.56
CA TYR A 475 20.58 6.28 10.66
C TYR A 475 21.52 5.15 10.30
N ALA A 476 22.15 4.56 11.32
CA ALA A 476 23.00 3.39 11.16
C ALA A 476 22.17 2.15 10.78
N ILE A 477 22.78 1.25 10.01
CA ILE A 477 22.15 0.00 9.58
C ILE A 477 22.08 -1.00 10.72
N ASP A 478 20.93 -1.67 10.84
CA ASP A 478 20.76 -2.79 11.74
C ASP A 478 21.15 -4.09 11.04
N PHE A 479 22.36 -4.55 11.35
CA PHE A 479 22.90 -5.80 10.82
C PHE A 479 22.18 -7.06 11.32
N GLU A 480 21.39 -6.96 12.39
CA GLU A 480 20.64 -8.09 12.94
C GLU A 480 19.18 -8.12 12.45
N ALA A 481 18.77 -7.15 11.63
CA ALA A 481 17.39 -6.99 11.17
C ALA A 481 16.85 -8.25 10.47
N TRP A 482 17.66 -8.87 9.61
CA TRP A 482 17.30 -10.10 8.88
C TRP A 482 17.04 -11.28 9.84
N ASP A 483 18.03 -11.63 10.66
CA ASP A 483 17.91 -12.71 11.64
C ASP A 483 16.79 -12.46 12.65
N HIS A 484 16.60 -11.20 13.06
CA HIS A 484 15.51 -10.82 13.94
C HIS A 484 14.15 -11.03 13.27
N ARG A 485 13.97 -10.57 12.04
CA ARG A 485 12.73 -10.73 11.29
C ARG A 485 12.38 -12.20 11.08
N GLU A 486 13.35 -13.05 10.72
CA GLU A 486 13.12 -14.50 10.57
C GLU A 486 12.63 -15.16 11.86
N ARG A 487 13.15 -14.75 13.03
CA ARG A 487 12.67 -15.25 14.32
C ARG A 487 11.25 -14.77 14.62
N VAL A 488 10.95 -13.49 14.38
CA VAL A 488 9.62 -12.92 14.62
C VAL A 488 8.57 -13.56 13.71
N LYS A 489 8.88 -13.84 12.43
CA LYS A 489 7.97 -14.54 11.50
C LYS A 489 7.45 -15.88 12.06
N LYS A 490 8.33 -16.65 12.69
CA LYS A 490 7.96 -17.94 13.31
C LYS A 490 6.96 -17.75 14.44
N TRP A 491 7.13 -16.70 15.26
CA TRP A 491 6.21 -16.35 16.34
C TRP A 491 4.88 -15.83 15.83
N GLU A 492 4.90 -14.96 14.81
CA GLU A 492 3.69 -14.46 14.15
C GLU A 492 2.83 -15.62 13.68
N TRP A 493 3.42 -16.59 12.97
CA TRP A 493 2.70 -17.77 12.48
C TRP A 493 2.02 -18.57 13.61
N ILE A 494 2.73 -18.82 14.72
CA ILE A 494 2.18 -19.52 15.90
C ILE A 494 1.01 -18.71 16.49
N ILE A 495 1.18 -17.39 16.62
CA ILE A 495 0.17 -16.49 17.18
C ILE A 495 -1.05 -16.43 16.25
N GLY A 496 -0.85 -16.35 14.93
CA GLY A 496 -1.91 -16.33 13.94
C GLY A 496 -2.81 -17.56 14.01
N TRP A 497 -2.22 -18.76 14.04
CA TRP A 497 -2.98 -20.00 14.24
C TRP A 497 -3.68 -20.05 15.60
N SER A 498 -3.00 -19.62 16.66
CA SER A 498 -3.57 -19.59 18.01
C SER A 498 -4.81 -18.69 18.06
N MET A 499 -4.73 -17.50 17.44
CA MET A 499 -5.86 -16.57 17.32
C MET A 499 -7.01 -17.21 16.52
N LEU A 500 -6.73 -17.81 15.36
CA LEU A 500 -7.77 -18.43 14.53
C LEU A 500 -8.49 -19.59 15.25
N ILE A 501 -7.73 -20.45 15.93
CA ILE A 501 -8.29 -21.56 16.73
C ILE A 501 -9.14 -21.03 17.88
N SER A 502 -8.67 -20.00 18.58
CA SER A 502 -9.40 -19.39 19.71
C SER A 502 -10.73 -18.75 19.32
N GLN A 503 -10.91 -18.42 18.04
CA GLN A 503 -12.17 -17.90 17.51
C GLN A 503 -13.15 -19.01 17.11
N SER A 504 -12.69 -20.26 16.97
CA SER A 504 -13.52 -21.40 16.58
C SER A 504 -14.03 -22.17 17.79
N LYS A 505 -15.35 -22.20 17.99
CA LYS A 505 -15.99 -23.05 19.02
C LYS A 505 -15.60 -24.53 18.88
N ARG A 506 -15.45 -25.00 17.63
CA ARG A 506 -15.03 -26.38 17.32
C ARG A 506 -13.53 -26.59 17.57
N GLY A 507 -12.71 -25.59 17.25
CA GLY A 507 -11.28 -25.59 17.54
C GLY A 507 -11.01 -25.69 19.04
N ILE A 508 -11.64 -24.82 19.83
CA ILE A 508 -11.57 -24.86 21.30
C ILE A 508 -11.97 -26.24 21.83
N ALA A 509 -13.11 -26.79 21.40
CA ALA A 509 -13.58 -28.10 21.85
C ALA A 509 -12.57 -29.21 21.53
N PHE A 510 -12.00 -29.23 20.33
CA PHE A 510 -10.99 -30.21 19.92
C PHE A 510 -9.71 -30.13 20.75
N PHE A 511 -9.12 -28.94 20.90
CA PHE A 511 -7.88 -28.76 21.66
C PHE A 511 -8.07 -28.98 23.16
N THR A 512 -9.23 -28.61 23.71
CA THR A 512 -9.61 -28.91 25.09
C THR A 512 -9.70 -30.43 25.29
N THR A 513 -10.32 -31.15 24.36
CA THR A 513 -10.41 -32.62 24.40
C THR A 513 -9.03 -33.27 24.33
N LEU A 514 -8.15 -32.81 23.44
CA LEU A 514 -6.75 -33.26 23.35
C LEU A 514 -5.97 -33.02 24.64
N ALA A 515 -6.14 -31.85 25.27
CA ALA A 515 -5.51 -31.53 26.54
C ALA A 515 -5.99 -32.49 27.65
N PHE A 516 -7.29 -32.76 27.75
CA PHE A 516 -7.84 -33.73 28.69
C PHE A 516 -7.34 -35.16 28.43
N LEU A 517 -7.25 -35.58 27.16
CA LEU A 517 -6.68 -36.88 26.79
C LEU A 517 -5.19 -36.97 27.13
N GLY A 518 -4.42 -35.92 26.88
CA GLY A 518 -3.00 -35.83 27.21
C GLY A 518 -2.74 -35.87 28.71
N ILE A 519 -3.50 -35.10 29.50
CA ILE A 519 -3.46 -35.14 30.97
C ILE A 519 -3.87 -36.53 31.47
N GLY A 520 -4.92 -37.12 30.92
CA GLY A 520 -5.38 -38.46 31.28
C GLY A 520 -4.35 -39.54 30.98
N ALA A 521 -3.71 -39.49 29.80
CA ALA A 521 -2.65 -40.41 29.41
C ALA A 521 -1.38 -40.24 30.27
N TRP A 522 -1.00 -39.00 30.58
CA TRP A 522 0.10 -38.71 31.51
C TRP A 522 -0.20 -39.25 32.91
N TRP A 523 -1.40 -39.00 33.43
CA TRP A 523 -1.84 -39.48 34.74
C TRP A 523 -1.83 -41.02 34.82
N LEU A 524 -2.34 -41.70 33.79
CA LEU A 524 -2.32 -43.16 33.67
C LEU A 524 -0.89 -43.73 33.58
N ARG A 525 0.05 -43.01 32.95
CA ARG A 525 1.46 -43.40 32.86
C ARG A 525 2.25 -43.11 34.15
N SER A 526 1.81 -42.13 34.93
CA SER A 526 2.44 -41.72 36.19
C SER A 526 1.97 -42.52 37.42
N ARG A 527 1.00 -43.41 37.23
CA ARG A 527 0.68 -44.53 38.14
C ARG A 527 1.50 -45.74 37.76
#